data_AF-A0A6M1ZPS0-F1
#
_entry.id   AF-A0A6M1ZPS0-F1
#
_cell.length_a   1.000
_cell.length_b   1.000
_cell.length_c   1.000
_cell.angle_alpha   90.00
_cell.angle_beta   90.00
_cell.angle_gamma   90.00
#
_symmetry.space_group_name_H-M   'P 1'
#
loop_
_entity.id
_entity.type
_entity.pdbx_description
1 polymer ?
#
loop_
_entity_poly.entity_id
_entity_poly.type
_entity_poly.pdbx_seq_one_letter_code
_entity_poly.pdbx_strand_id
1 'polypeptide(L)'
;MPKSRKYQDWLIDKLKDHDEAVAYLNAALEESLKGDEESKHLFLTALRNVAEAQGGIGNLAKKTHLGRESLYKTLSEKGNPKWHTLVALIISLGLNLRLS
;
A
#
# COMPACT_ATOMS: atom_id res chain seq x y z
N MET A 1 3.75 8.51 -25.72
CA MET A 1 3.21 8.68 -24.35
C MET A 1 3.68 7.50 -23.52
N PRO A 2 4.30 7.69 -22.33
CA PRO A 2 4.77 6.55 -21.56
C PRO A 2 3.54 5.78 -21.06
N LYS A 3 3.38 4.53 -21.48
CA LYS A 3 2.22 3.67 -21.17
C LYS A 3 2.01 3.49 -19.66
N SER A 4 3.07 3.61 -18.84
CA SER A 4 3.01 3.44 -17.38
C SER A 4 2.24 4.55 -16.67
N ARG A 5 2.30 5.81 -17.13
CA ARG A 5 1.62 6.91 -16.45
C ARG A 5 0.10 6.79 -16.56
N LYS A 6 -0.40 6.40 -17.75
CA LYS A 6 -1.84 6.15 -17.96
C LYS A 6 -2.35 4.99 -17.11
N TYR A 7 -1.56 3.94 -16.94
CA TYR A 7 -1.91 2.80 -16.09
C TYR A 7 -1.95 3.22 -14.61
N GLN A 8 -0.94 3.95 -14.14
CA GLN A 8 -0.89 4.42 -12.76
C GLN A 8 -2.08 5.34 -12.44
N ASP A 9 -2.38 6.31 -13.31
CA ASP A 9 -3.52 7.22 -13.11
C ASP A 9 -4.85 6.45 -13.04
N TRP A 10 -5.03 5.45 -13.91
CA TRP A 10 -6.20 4.57 -13.90
C TRP A 10 -6.27 3.74 -12.61
N LEU A 11 -5.15 3.16 -12.16
CA LEU A 11 -5.08 2.37 -10.94
C LEU A 11 -5.44 3.22 -9.72
N ILE A 12 -4.84 4.40 -9.58
CA ILE A 12 -5.12 5.32 -8.47
C ILE A 12 -6.59 5.75 -8.47
N ASP A 13 -7.21 5.94 -9.63
CA ASP A 13 -8.64 6.24 -9.70
C ASP A 13 -9.52 5.07 -9.22
N LYS A 14 -9.18 3.83 -9.61
CA LYS A 14 -9.88 2.62 -9.17
C LYS A 14 -9.79 2.39 -7.67
N LEU A 15 -8.60 2.56 -7.10
CA LEU A 15 -8.34 2.33 -5.67
C LEU A 15 -8.97 3.37 -4.73
N LYS A 16 -9.70 4.36 -5.25
CA LYS A 16 -10.58 5.22 -4.44
C LYS A 16 -11.79 4.46 -3.92
N ASP A 17 -12.24 3.45 -4.67
CA ASP A 17 -13.25 2.52 -4.21
C ASP A 17 -12.65 1.59 -3.14
N HIS A 18 -13.39 1.40 -2.05
CA HIS A 18 -12.88 0.66 -0.90
C HIS A 18 -12.72 -0.84 -1.20
N ASP A 19 -13.66 -1.43 -1.92
CA ASP A 19 -13.65 -2.86 -2.21
C ASP A 19 -12.53 -3.19 -3.21
N GLU A 20 -12.31 -2.33 -4.20
CA GLU A 20 -11.16 -2.43 -5.12
C GLU A 20 -9.82 -2.32 -4.36
N ALA A 21 -9.71 -1.39 -3.40
CA ALA A 21 -8.50 -1.25 -2.59
C ALA A 21 -8.22 -2.49 -1.72
N VAL A 22 -9.26 -3.08 -1.13
CA VAL A 22 -9.15 -4.32 -0.33
C VAL A 22 -8.76 -5.50 -1.22
N ALA A 23 -9.43 -5.68 -2.36
CA ALA A 23 -9.13 -6.78 -3.29
C ALA A 23 -7.69 -6.69 -3.81
N TYR A 24 -7.25 -5.48 -4.19
CA TYR A 24 -5.90 -5.23 -4.65
C TYR A 24 -4.83 -5.55 -3.59
N LEU A 25 -5.06 -5.18 -2.33
CA LEU A 25 -4.13 -5.47 -1.24
C LEU A 25 -4.11 -6.93 -0.83
N ASN A 26 -5.25 -7.63 -0.88
CA ASN A 26 -5.27 -9.08 -0.65
C ASN A 26 -4.48 -9.81 -1.73
N ALA A 27 -4.68 -9.47 -3.01
CA ALA A 27 -3.90 -10.06 -4.10
C ALA A 27 -2.39 -9.79 -3.96
N ALA A 28 -2.01 -8.56 -3.58
CA ALA A 28 -0.61 -8.23 -3.33
C ALA A 28 -0.02 -8.96 -2.11
N LEU A 29 -0.83 -9.19 -1.08
CA LEU A 29 -0.43 -9.95 0.10
C LEU A 29 -0.20 -11.43 -0.24
N GLU A 30 -1.14 -12.06 -0.96
CA GLU A 30 -1.02 -13.44 -1.43
C GLU A 30 0.25 -13.64 -2.26
N GLU A 31 0.53 -12.73 -3.20
CA GLU A 31 1.75 -12.78 -4.00
C GLU A 31 3.00 -12.65 -3.11
N SER A 32 2.99 -11.72 -2.15
CA SER A 32 4.13 -11.48 -1.26
C SER A 32 4.49 -12.66 -0.36
N LEU A 33 3.53 -13.57 -0.12
CA LEU A 33 3.72 -14.76 0.70
C LEU A 33 4.33 -15.94 -0.06
N LYS A 34 4.52 -15.84 -1.39
CA LYS A 34 5.22 -16.86 -2.18
C LYS A 34 6.70 -17.02 -1.83
N GLY A 35 7.27 -16.08 -1.06
CA GLY A 35 8.51 -16.28 -0.30
C GLY A 35 9.81 -15.90 -1.02
N ASP A 36 9.76 -15.47 -2.28
CA ASP A 36 10.94 -14.90 -2.94
C ASP A 36 11.19 -13.43 -2.50
N GLU A 37 12.42 -12.94 -2.68
CA GLU A 37 12.80 -11.59 -2.23
C GLU A 37 12.08 -10.48 -3.00
N GLU A 38 11.77 -10.68 -4.28
CA GLU A 38 11.09 -9.68 -5.10
C GLU A 38 9.63 -9.50 -4.69
N SER A 39 8.97 -10.60 -4.29
CA SER A 39 7.57 -10.66 -3.92
C SER A 39 7.25 -9.90 -2.63
N LYS A 40 8.21 -9.80 -1.69
CA LYS A 40 8.04 -9.09 -0.41
C LYS A 40 7.68 -7.62 -0.58
N HIS A 41 8.12 -7.00 -1.67
CA HIS A 41 7.96 -5.57 -1.89
C HIS A 41 6.68 -5.21 -2.67
N LEU A 42 5.98 -6.20 -3.26
CA LEU A 42 4.69 -5.97 -3.91
C LEU A 42 3.66 -5.42 -2.93
N PHE A 43 3.60 -5.99 -1.73
CA PHE A 43 2.62 -5.54 -0.74
C PHE A 43 2.87 -4.09 -0.28
N LEU A 44 4.13 -3.68 -0.12
CA LEU A 44 4.47 -2.29 0.24
C LEU A 44 4.14 -1.31 -0.88
N THR A 45 4.39 -1.71 -2.13
CA THR A 45 4.03 -0.94 -3.32
C THR A 45 2.51 -0.80 -3.43
N ALA A 46 1.77 -1.86 -3.16
CA ALA A 46 0.31 -1.84 -3.17
C ALA A 46 -0.25 -0.92 -2.06
N LEU A 47 0.31 -0.99 -0.84
CA LEU A 47 -0.04 -0.08 0.26
C LEU A 47 0.21 1.39 -0.12
N ARG A 48 1.30 1.68 -0.84
CA ARG A 48 1.58 3.02 -1.35
C ARG A 48 0.52 3.50 -2.34
N ASN A 49 0.13 2.66 -3.29
CA ASN A 49 -0.89 3.00 -4.28
C ASN A 49 -2.25 3.27 -3.61
N VAL A 50 -2.65 2.43 -2.64
CA VAL A 50 -3.88 2.67 -1.86
C VAL A 50 -3.78 3.94 -1.03
N ALA A 51 -2.64 4.19 -0.38
CA ALA A 51 -2.43 5.44 0.35
C ALA A 51 -2.54 6.67 -0.55
N GLU A 52 -2.00 6.61 -1.78
CA GLU A 52 -2.12 7.66 -2.78
C GLU A 52 -3.57 7.91 -3.20
N ALA A 53 -4.33 6.84 -3.47
CA ALA A 53 -5.75 6.93 -3.82
C ALA A 53 -6.63 7.47 -2.67
N GLN A 54 -6.30 7.14 -1.42
CA GLN A 54 -7.06 7.54 -0.23
C GLN A 54 -6.64 8.90 0.38
N GLY A 55 -6.14 9.82 -0.45
CA GLY A 55 -5.78 11.18 -0.04
C GLY A 55 -4.29 11.40 0.26
N GLY A 56 -3.44 10.44 -0.10
CA GLY A 56 -1.99 10.58 -0.11
C GLY A 56 -1.27 10.30 1.20
N ILE A 57 0.06 10.23 1.10
CA ILE A 57 0.98 10.02 2.24
C ILE A 57 0.80 11.08 3.33
N GLY A 58 0.43 12.31 2.96
CA GLY A 58 0.15 13.37 3.94
C GLY A 58 -1.07 13.09 4.81
N ASN A 59 -2.13 12.53 4.24
CA ASN A 59 -3.32 12.12 5.00
C ASN A 59 -2.99 10.90 5.89
N LEU A 60 -2.29 9.93 5.32
CA LEU A 60 -1.84 8.75 6.05
C LEU A 60 -0.94 9.09 7.25
N ALA A 61 -0.01 10.04 7.09
CA ALA A 61 0.85 10.56 8.17
C ALA A 61 0.02 11.09 9.35
N LYS A 62 -1.04 11.86 9.06
CA LYS A 62 -1.93 12.39 10.09
C LYS A 62 -2.70 11.28 10.80
N LYS A 63 -3.24 10.31 10.06
CA LYS A 63 -4.00 9.18 10.63
C LYS A 63 -3.14 8.27 11.51
N THR A 64 -1.89 8.05 11.10
CA THR A 64 -0.98 7.09 11.75
C THR A 64 -0.06 7.72 12.80
N HIS A 65 -0.01 9.05 12.89
CA HIS A 65 0.95 9.80 13.69
C HIS A 65 2.42 9.50 13.31
N LEU A 66 2.66 9.05 12.08
CA LEU A 66 3.99 8.80 11.54
C LEU A 66 4.47 9.99 10.70
N GLY A 67 5.79 10.23 10.70
CA GLY A 67 6.39 11.24 9.84
C GLY A 67 6.27 10.87 8.35
N ARG A 68 6.01 11.85 7.49
CA ARG A 68 5.92 11.67 6.03
C ARG A 68 7.17 11.01 5.45
N GLU A 69 8.35 11.43 5.88
CA GLU A 69 9.63 10.84 5.45
C GLU A 69 9.74 9.37 5.85
N SER A 70 9.37 9.04 7.09
CA SER A 70 9.31 7.65 7.57
C SER A 70 8.36 6.81 6.71
N LEU A 71 7.19 7.34 6.35
CA LEU A 71 6.24 6.67 5.47
C LEU A 71 6.77 6.46 4.06
N TYR A 72 7.42 7.47 3.45
CA TYR A 72 8.04 7.31 2.13
C TYR A 72 9.11 6.22 2.13
N LYS A 73 9.94 6.17 3.18
CA LYS A 73 10.96 5.12 3.34
C LYS A 73 10.31 3.75 3.56
N THR A 74 9.30 3.69 4.42
CA THR A 74 8.58 2.47 4.79
C THR A 74 7.86 1.84 3.61
N LEU A 75 7.20 2.65 2.78
CA LEU A 75 6.38 2.22 1.64
C LEU A 75 7.16 2.22 0.32
N SER A 76 8.49 2.28 0.38
CA SER A 76 9.34 2.16 -0.80
C SER A 76 9.49 0.70 -1.26
N GLU A 77 9.96 0.51 -2.48
CA GLU A 77 10.31 -0.81 -3.04
C GLU A 77 11.39 -1.55 -2.24
N LYS A 78 12.08 -0.88 -1.31
CA LYS A 78 13.08 -1.48 -0.42
C LYS A 78 12.73 -1.28 1.05
N GLY A 79 11.48 -0.94 1.33
CA GLY A 79 10.97 -0.75 2.68
C GLY A 79 11.08 -2.04 3.49
N ASN A 80 11.37 -1.89 4.78
CA ASN A 80 11.36 -2.98 5.74
C ASN A 80 10.68 -2.53 7.04
N PRO A 81 9.34 -2.33 7.01
CA PRO A 81 8.61 -1.94 8.20
C PRO A 81 8.70 -3.01 9.29
N LYS A 82 8.77 -2.55 10.54
CA LYS A 82 8.46 -3.42 11.68
C LYS A 82 6.98 -3.84 11.61
N TRP A 83 6.68 -5.02 12.15
CA TRP A 83 5.32 -5.57 12.19
C TRP A 83 4.28 -4.57 12.71
N HIS A 84 4.55 -3.92 13.85
CA HIS A 84 3.63 -2.95 14.43
C HIS A 84 3.34 -1.75 13.51
N THR A 85 4.32 -1.31 12.71
CA THR A 85 4.15 -0.23 11.74
C THR A 85 3.24 -0.68 10.62
N LEU A 86 3.45 -1.90 10.11
CA LEU A 86 2.62 -2.47 9.05
C LEU A 86 1.16 -2.56 9.49
N VAL A 87 0.90 -3.12 10.67
CA VAL A 87 -0.46 -3.24 11.23
C VAL A 87 -1.11 -1.86 11.41
N ALA A 88 -0.38 -0.86 11.91
CA ALA A 88 -0.90 0.50 12.06
C ALA A 88 -1.31 1.12 10.72
N LEU A 89 -0.54 0.87 9.65
CA LEU A 89 -0.87 1.35 8.30
C LEU A 89 -2.17 0.72 7.79
N ILE A 90 -2.29 -0.61 7.90
CA ILE A 90 -3.46 -1.38 7.46
C ILE A 90 -4.74 -0.88 8.15
N ILE A 91 -4.70 -0.74 9.48
CA ILE A 91 -5.84 -0.25 10.27
C ILE A 91 -6.19 1.20 9.89
N SER A 92 -5.19 2.06 9.69
CA SER A 92 -5.44 3.47 9.36
C SER A 92 -6.08 3.70 7.99
N LEU A 93 -5.92 2.74 7.08
CA LEU A 93 -6.56 2.70 5.76
C LEU A 93 -7.95 2.05 5.80
N GLY A 94 -8.41 1.65 7.00
CA GLY A 94 -9.72 1.01 7.19
C GLY A 94 -9.79 -0.42 6.66
N LEU A 95 -8.65 -1.08 6.47
CA LEU A 95 -8.57 -2.35 5.77
C LEU A 95 -8.61 -3.52 6.75
N ASN A 96 -9.23 -4.62 6.33
CA ASN A 96 -9.25 -5.88 7.04
C ASN A 96 -8.62 -6.96 6.15
N LEU A 97 -7.33 -7.24 6.38
CA LEU A 97 -6.62 -8.28 5.64
C LEU A 97 -6.92 -9.64 6.25
N ARG A 98 -7.16 -10.62 5.38
CA ARG A 98 -7.36 -12.01 5.78
C ARG A 98 -6.44 -12.89 4.96
N LEU A 99 -5.83 -13.86 5.64
CA LEU A 99 -5.14 -14.96 5.02
C LEU A 99 -6.14 -16.12 5.02
N SER A 100 -6.46 -16.65 3.83
CA SER A 100 -7.30 -17.83 3.66
C SER A 100 -6.45 -19.07 3.42
#